data_AF-A0A960EAN4-F1
#
_entry.id   AF-A0A960EAN4-F1
#
_cell.length_a   1.000
_cell.length_b   1.000
_cell.length_c   1.000
_cell.angle_alpha   90.00
_cell.angle_beta   90.00
_cell.angle_gamma   90.00
#
_symmetry.space_group_name_H-M   'P 1'
#
loop_
_entity.id
_entity.type
_entity.pdbx_description
1 polymer ?
#
loop_
_entity_poly.entity_id
_entity_poly.type
_entity_poly.pdbx_seq_one_letter_code
_entity_poly.pdbx_strand_id
1 'polypeptide(L)'
;MYDTPAPNTAPAAAGDPTTVPDLSAYRAAHSALRASATALADALRTVRPDDRRRVAALQRWFTGYRAELEIHHRNEDELFFPALDARVPAYGQYRAAMDADHHRLDETMNALSRSLDDGDVAGAAAAADVLDRELADHLTVEDSDVLPMFERHFSADEYVVLDAAAIRSVPLRHAFFTVPWFVATAPADTAARVLADAPVAMRIVERLTRRRYARLVAAAFGTPGGRS
;
A
#
# COMPACT_ATOMS: atom_id res chain seq x y z
N MET A 1 34.18 6.44 -19.53
CA MET A 1 34.47 5.81 -18.22
C MET A 1 34.29 6.90 -17.18
N TYR A 2 33.04 7.12 -16.74
CA TYR A 2 32.71 8.13 -15.73
C TYR A 2 32.72 7.44 -14.38
N ASP A 3 33.56 7.96 -13.49
CA ASP A 3 33.77 7.49 -12.13
C ASP A 3 32.63 8.01 -11.25
N THR A 4 31.74 7.12 -10.83
CA THR A 4 30.63 7.46 -9.93
C THR A 4 31.19 7.48 -8.50
N PRO A 5 31.11 8.61 -7.77
CA PRO A 5 31.61 8.63 -6.39
C PRO A 5 30.76 7.71 -5.51
N ALA A 6 31.44 6.90 -4.70
CA ALA A 6 30.78 6.01 -3.74
C ALA A 6 29.93 6.81 -2.73
N PRO A 7 28.78 6.29 -2.29
CA PRO A 7 27.94 6.97 -1.31
C PRO A 7 28.69 7.11 0.02
N ASN A 8 28.66 8.32 0.57
CA ASN A 8 29.21 8.68 1.86
C ASN A 8 28.46 7.95 2.99
N THR A 9 29.03 6.86 3.49
CA THR A 9 28.57 6.11 4.67
C THR A 9 29.05 6.77 5.96
N ALA A 10 28.68 8.02 6.18
CA ALA A 10 28.72 8.58 7.53
C ALA A 10 27.56 7.95 8.34
N PRO A 11 27.81 7.34 9.51
CA PRO A 11 26.73 6.85 10.35
C PRO A 11 25.84 8.04 10.75
N ALA A 12 24.53 7.91 10.53
CA ALA A 12 23.56 8.81 11.11
C ALA A 12 23.80 8.88 12.63
N ALA A 13 23.71 10.08 13.20
CA ALA A 13 23.83 10.25 14.65
C ALA A 13 22.86 9.26 15.33
N ALA A 14 23.40 8.41 16.21
CA ALA A 14 22.62 7.40 16.89
C ALA A 14 21.52 8.10 17.71
N GLY A 15 20.28 7.85 17.33
CA GLY A 15 19.12 8.26 18.12
C GLY A 15 19.12 7.65 19.50
N ASP A 16 18.23 8.12 20.36
CA ASP A 16 18.05 7.54 21.68
C ASP A 16 17.69 6.04 21.55
N PRO A 17 18.59 5.12 21.94
CA PRO A 17 18.41 3.68 21.76
C PRO A 17 17.27 3.11 22.61
N THR A 18 16.61 3.94 23.43
CA THR A 18 15.49 3.55 24.29
C THR A 18 14.12 3.73 23.64
N THR A 19 14.03 4.34 22.46
CA THR A 19 12.75 4.62 21.79
C THR A 19 12.42 3.57 20.73
N VAL A 20 11.25 2.94 20.90
CA VAL A 20 10.71 1.91 19.99
C VAL A 20 10.16 2.59 18.73
N PRO A 21 10.41 2.04 17.52
CA PRO A 21 9.81 2.50 16.28
C PRO A 21 8.28 2.64 16.33
N ASP A 22 7.76 3.72 15.75
CA ASP A 22 6.32 3.87 15.53
C ASP A 22 5.91 3.32 14.16
N LEU A 23 5.36 2.12 14.14
CA LEU A 23 4.84 1.49 12.92
C LEU A 23 3.36 1.80 12.64
N SER A 24 2.76 2.81 13.32
CA SER A 24 1.33 3.13 13.16
C SER A 24 0.95 3.41 11.72
N ALA A 25 1.80 4.13 10.97
CA ALA A 25 1.56 4.45 9.56
C ALA A 25 1.61 3.20 8.67
N TYR A 26 2.59 2.34 8.89
CA TYR A 26 2.77 1.08 8.17
C TYR A 26 1.56 0.15 8.38
N ARG A 27 1.18 -0.08 9.64
CA ARG A 27 0.02 -0.90 10.00
C ARG A 27 -1.29 -0.31 9.48
N ALA A 28 -1.41 1.02 9.43
CA ALA A 28 -2.55 1.68 8.82
C ALA A 28 -2.59 1.49 7.29
N ALA A 29 -1.44 1.48 6.62
CA ALA A 29 -1.35 1.13 5.20
C ALA A 29 -1.83 -0.31 4.97
N HIS A 30 -1.40 -1.27 5.80
CA HIS A 30 -1.88 -2.66 5.74
C HIS A 30 -3.39 -2.77 5.93
N SER A 31 -3.94 -2.07 6.92
CA SER A 31 -5.38 -2.06 7.15
C SER A 31 -6.13 -1.46 5.95
N ALA A 32 -5.60 -0.38 5.36
CA ALA A 32 -6.15 0.25 4.18
C ALA A 32 -6.10 -0.66 2.94
N LEU A 33 -4.99 -1.37 2.73
CA LEU A 33 -4.81 -2.33 1.66
C LEU A 33 -5.83 -3.48 1.77
N ARG A 34 -5.94 -4.12 2.95
CA ARG A 34 -6.95 -5.17 3.18
C ARG A 34 -8.37 -4.70 2.90
N ALA A 35 -8.78 -3.58 3.51
CA ALA A 35 -10.12 -3.05 3.33
C ALA A 35 -10.42 -2.70 1.86
N SER A 36 -9.40 -2.24 1.13
CA SER A 36 -9.50 -1.89 -0.29
C SER A 36 -9.66 -3.12 -1.19
N ALA A 37 -8.93 -4.21 -0.92
CA ALA A 37 -9.09 -5.46 -1.65
C ALA A 37 -10.49 -6.07 -1.45
N THR A 38 -10.96 -6.12 -0.20
CA THR A 38 -12.29 -6.64 0.12
C THR A 38 -13.39 -5.82 -0.57
N ALA A 39 -13.31 -4.49 -0.50
CA ALA A 39 -14.28 -3.61 -1.15
C ALA A 39 -14.29 -3.78 -2.69
N LEU A 40 -13.12 -4.01 -3.29
CA LEU A 40 -12.99 -4.27 -4.73
C LEU A 40 -13.62 -5.59 -5.12
N ALA A 41 -13.33 -6.67 -4.39
CA ALA A 41 -13.91 -7.99 -4.60
C ALA A 41 -15.45 -7.94 -4.50
N ASP A 42 -15.97 -7.31 -3.44
CA ASP A 42 -17.42 -7.14 -3.23
C ASP A 42 -18.10 -6.34 -4.36
N ALA A 43 -17.45 -5.26 -4.81
CA ALA A 43 -17.99 -4.44 -5.88
C ALA A 43 -18.00 -5.18 -7.23
N LEU A 44 -16.94 -5.93 -7.54
CA LEU A 44 -16.86 -6.71 -8.78
C LEU A 44 -17.81 -7.91 -8.79
N ARG A 45 -18.07 -8.52 -7.63
CA ARG A 45 -19.07 -9.60 -7.50
C ARG A 45 -20.50 -9.14 -7.79
N THR A 46 -20.78 -7.85 -7.54
CA THR A 46 -22.13 -7.28 -7.61
C THR A 46 -22.38 -6.37 -8.80
N VAL A 47 -21.32 -5.95 -9.52
CA VAL A 47 -21.47 -5.07 -10.69
C VAL A 47 -22.10 -5.84 -11.85
N ARG A 48 -23.07 -5.21 -12.51
CA ARG A 48 -23.66 -5.78 -13.73
C ARG A 48 -22.72 -5.53 -14.92
N PRO A 49 -22.47 -6.51 -15.80
CA PRO A 49 -21.62 -6.31 -16.97
C PRO A 49 -22.08 -5.20 -17.93
N ASP A 50 -23.36 -4.87 -17.94
CA ASP A 50 -23.94 -3.80 -18.76
C ASP A 50 -23.87 -2.40 -18.10
N ASP A 51 -23.53 -2.30 -16.81
CA ASP A 51 -23.23 -1.04 -16.15
C ASP A 51 -21.80 -0.57 -16.49
N ARG A 52 -21.62 -0.20 -17.76
CA ARG A 52 -20.33 0.22 -18.31
C ARG A 52 -19.71 1.40 -17.56
N ARG A 53 -20.54 2.27 -16.95
CA ARG A 53 -20.06 3.42 -16.17
C ARG A 53 -19.42 2.97 -14.86
N ARG A 54 -20.08 2.08 -14.11
CA ARG A 54 -19.54 1.54 -12.86
C ARG A 54 -18.32 0.65 -13.11
N VAL A 55 -18.34 -0.20 -14.14
CA VAL A 55 -17.18 -1.01 -14.54
C VAL A 55 -15.96 -0.12 -14.85
N ALA A 56 -16.14 0.95 -15.64
CA ALA A 56 -15.05 1.88 -15.93
C ALA A 56 -14.55 2.62 -14.68
N ALA A 57 -15.44 2.93 -13.72
CA ALA A 57 -15.05 3.54 -12.45
C ALA A 57 -14.25 2.58 -11.57
N LEU A 58 -14.64 1.30 -11.51
CA LEU A 58 -13.92 0.23 -10.81
C LEU A 58 -12.54 0.02 -11.43
N GLN A 59 -12.45 -0.10 -12.74
CA GLN A 59 -11.17 -0.24 -13.45
C GLN A 59 -10.24 0.94 -13.17
N ARG A 60 -10.75 2.18 -13.25
CA ARG A 60 -9.96 3.38 -12.95
C ARG A 60 -9.50 3.43 -11.50
N TRP A 61 -10.35 3.05 -10.55
CA TRP A 61 -9.97 3.00 -9.15
C TRP A 61 -8.93 1.90 -8.92
N PHE A 62 -9.11 0.73 -9.53
CA PHE A 62 -8.18 -0.39 -9.45
C PHE A 62 -6.80 -0.02 -10.03
N THR A 63 -6.71 0.75 -11.12
CA THR A 63 -5.42 1.27 -11.61
C THR A 63 -4.64 2.04 -10.55
N GLY A 64 -5.34 2.84 -9.73
CA GLY A 64 -4.72 3.55 -8.61
C GLY A 64 -4.32 2.58 -7.51
N TYR A 65 -5.23 1.71 -7.08
CA TYR A 65 -5.00 0.75 -6.01
C TYR A 65 -3.87 -0.25 -6.30
N ARG A 66 -3.82 -0.79 -7.52
CA ARG A 66 -2.73 -1.63 -8.02
C ARG A 66 -1.39 -0.94 -7.89
N ALA A 67 -1.30 0.32 -8.30
CA ALA A 67 -0.05 1.07 -8.20
C ALA A 67 0.37 1.35 -6.74
N GLU A 68 -0.57 1.45 -5.80
CA GLU A 68 -0.26 1.52 -4.36
C GLU A 68 0.34 0.21 -3.86
N LEU A 69 -0.27 -0.93 -4.18
CA LEU A 69 0.29 -2.27 -3.88
C LEU A 69 1.70 -2.40 -4.46
N GLU A 70 1.88 -2.03 -5.73
CA GLU A 70 3.17 -2.05 -6.43
C GLU A 70 4.24 -1.16 -5.78
N ILE A 71 3.85 -0.04 -5.16
CA ILE A 71 4.78 0.82 -4.43
C ILE A 71 5.08 0.26 -3.05
N HIS A 72 4.08 -0.27 -2.36
CA HIS A 72 4.20 -0.81 -1.03
C HIS A 72 5.18 -1.98 -0.99
N HIS A 73 4.93 -3.02 -1.80
CA HIS A 73 5.79 -4.20 -1.78
C HIS A 73 7.18 -3.97 -2.39
N ARG A 74 7.32 -3.01 -3.31
CA ARG A 74 8.64 -2.55 -3.77
C ARG A 74 9.42 -1.86 -2.65
N ASN A 75 8.77 -1.02 -1.85
CA ASN A 75 9.44 -0.41 -0.70
C ASN A 75 9.86 -1.47 0.31
N GLU A 76 9.08 -2.53 0.48
CA GLU A 76 9.46 -3.69 1.29
C GLU A 76 10.70 -4.38 0.74
N ASP A 77 10.69 -4.74 -0.54
CA ASP A 77 11.78 -5.45 -1.21
C ASP A 77 13.07 -4.63 -1.31
N GLU A 78 12.97 -3.31 -1.49
CA GLU A 78 14.13 -2.45 -1.73
C GLU A 78 14.66 -1.76 -0.46
N LEU A 79 13.82 -1.57 0.57
CA LEU A 79 14.18 -0.78 1.76
C LEU A 79 14.03 -1.56 3.06
N PHE A 80 12.82 -2.03 3.37
CA PHE A 80 12.50 -2.56 4.70
C PHE A 80 13.08 -3.96 4.91
N PHE A 81 12.82 -4.89 4.01
CA PHE A 81 13.26 -6.27 4.12
C PHE A 81 14.78 -6.42 4.01
N PRO A 82 15.50 -5.71 3.12
CA PRO A 82 16.95 -5.69 3.14
C PRO A 82 17.55 -5.17 4.45
N ALA A 83 16.91 -4.17 5.07
CA ALA A 83 17.36 -3.65 6.37
C ALA A 83 17.21 -4.70 7.48
N LEU A 84 16.08 -5.43 7.51
CA LEU A 84 15.90 -6.58 8.41
C LEU A 84 16.93 -7.66 8.13
N ASP A 85 17.12 -8.03 6.87
CA ASP A 85 17.98 -9.13 6.47
C ASP A 85 19.45 -8.92 6.87
N ALA A 86 19.92 -7.68 6.77
CA ALA A 86 21.28 -7.29 7.17
C ALA A 86 21.52 -7.41 8.69
N ARG A 87 20.46 -7.41 9.52
CA ARG A 87 20.56 -7.23 10.97
C ARG A 87 19.96 -8.38 11.79
N VAL A 88 18.93 -9.05 11.28
CA VAL A 88 18.08 -9.99 12.02
C VAL A 88 18.14 -11.36 11.35
N PRO A 89 19.02 -12.29 11.81
CA PRO A 89 19.16 -13.61 11.19
C PRO A 89 17.84 -14.41 11.11
N ALA A 90 16.93 -14.19 12.07
CA ALA A 90 15.62 -14.83 12.10
C ALA A 90 14.70 -14.41 10.93
N TYR A 91 14.96 -13.27 10.27
CA TYR A 91 14.22 -12.85 9.08
C TYR A 91 14.48 -13.80 7.89
N GLY A 92 15.63 -14.47 7.86
CA GLY A 92 16.00 -15.39 6.78
C GLY A 92 15.01 -16.53 6.51
N GLN A 93 14.18 -16.91 7.49
CA GLN A 93 13.13 -17.91 7.30
C GLN A 93 11.93 -17.40 6.49
N TYR A 94 11.70 -16.07 6.45
CA TYR A 94 10.58 -15.45 5.76
C TYR A 94 10.94 -14.99 4.33
N ARG A 95 12.22 -14.69 4.08
CA ARG A 95 12.70 -14.05 2.84
C ARG A 95 12.12 -14.66 1.56
N ALA A 96 12.24 -15.99 1.39
CA ALA A 96 11.79 -16.66 0.17
C ALA A 96 10.25 -16.70 0.05
N ALA A 97 9.54 -16.73 1.18
CA ALA A 97 8.08 -16.71 1.18
C ALA A 97 7.55 -15.32 0.83
N MET A 98 8.11 -14.25 1.41
CA MET A 98 7.69 -12.88 1.11
C MET A 98 7.92 -12.52 -0.37
N ASP A 99 9.10 -12.85 -0.91
CA ASP A 99 9.39 -12.68 -2.34
C ASP A 99 8.41 -13.46 -3.24
N ALA A 100 8.11 -14.71 -2.88
CA ALA A 100 7.15 -15.51 -3.62
C ALA A 100 5.72 -14.97 -3.51
N ASP A 101 5.35 -14.37 -2.38
CA ASP A 101 4.03 -13.76 -2.17
C ASP A 101 3.87 -12.51 -3.03
N HIS A 102 4.87 -11.63 -3.07
CA HIS A 102 4.88 -10.44 -3.93
C HIS A 102 4.71 -10.78 -5.41
N HIS A 103 5.42 -11.80 -5.90
CA HIS A 103 5.27 -12.26 -7.28
C HIS A 103 3.85 -12.79 -7.57
N ARG A 104 3.24 -13.53 -6.64
CA ARG A 104 1.86 -14.01 -6.82
C ARG A 104 0.84 -12.87 -6.83
N LEU A 105 1.01 -11.89 -5.94
CA LEU A 105 0.19 -10.68 -5.93
C LEU A 105 0.28 -9.95 -7.28
N ASP A 106 1.47 -9.82 -7.86
CA ASP A 106 1.66 -9.23 -9.18
C ASP A 106 0.95 -10.00 -10.30
N GLU A 107 1.07 -11.33 -10.31
CA GLU A 107 0.38 -12.18 -11.27
C GLU A 107 -1.15 -12.03 -11.18
N THR A 108 -1.68 -12.01 -9.96
CA THR A 108 -3.11 -11.83 -9.69
C THR A 108 -3.59 -10.43 -10.08
N MET A 109 -2.85 -9.37 -9.75
CA MET A 109 -3.15 -8.00 -10.19
C MET A 109 -3.12 -7.85 -11.72
N ASN A 110 -2.21 -8.55 -12.39
CA ASN A 110 -2.13 -8.62 -13.85
C ASN A 110 -3.33 -9.35 -14.45
N ALA A 111 -3.76 -10.47 -13.87
CA ALA A 111 -4.97 -11.18 -14.30
C ALA A 111 -6.22 -10.31 -14.16
N LEU A 112 -6.37 -9.65 -13.02
CA LEU A 112 -7.48 -8.72 -12.76
C LEU A 112 -7.51 -7.57 -13.77
N SER A 113 -6.34 -6.98 -14.08
CA SER A 113 -6.23 -5.91 -15.08
C SER A 113 -6.69 -6.38 -16.46
N ARG A 114 -6.20 -7.55 -16.92
CA ARG A 114 -6.58 -8.12 -18.22
C ARG A 114 -8.08 -8.39 -18.31
N SER A 115 -8.67 -9.01 -17.29
CA SER A 115 -10.12 -9.27 -17.29
C SER A 115 -10.95 -7.99 -17.35
N LEU A 116 -10.52 -6.92 -16.66
CA LEU A 116 -11.19 -5.62 -16.74
C LEU A 116 -11.05 -4.99 -18.14
N ASP A 117 -9.87 -5.07 -18.75
CA ASP A 117 -9.59 -4.55 -20.10
C ASP A 117 -10.40 -5.29 -21.18
N ASP A 118 -10.56 -6.60 -21.03
CA ASP A 118 -11.34 -7.46 -21.93
C ASP A 118 -12.87 -7.34 -21.70
N GLY A 119 -13.29 -6.63 -20.64
CA GLY A 119 -14.69 -6.52 -20.24
C GLY A 119 -15.27 -7.81 -19.64
N ASP A 120 -14.41 -8.75 -19.25
CA ASP A 120 -14.75 -9.98 -18.53
C ASP A 120 -14.93 -9.69 -17.04
N VAL A 121 -16.12 -9.20 -16.69
CA VAL A 121 -16.48 -8.90 -15.29
C VAL A 121 -16.43 -10.14 -14.40
N ALA A 122 -16.75 -11.33 -14.91
CA ALA A 122 -16.74 -12.56 -14.14
C ALA A 122 -15.29 -12.98 -13.81
N GLY A 123 -14.38 -12.93 -14.78
CA GLY A 123 -12.95 -13.15 -14.56
C GLY A 123 -12.34 -12.11 -13.62
N ALA A 124 -12.75 -10.84 -13.76
CA ALA A 124 -12.30 -9.78 -12.85
C ALA A 124 -12.77 -10.03 -11.41
N ALA A 125 -14.02 -10.44 -11.20
CA ALA A 125 -14.52 -10.78 -9.87
C ALA A 125 -13.73 -11.96 -9.26
N ALA A 126 -13.47 -13.02 -10.05
CA ALA A 126 -12.69 -14.17 -9.59
C ALA A 126 -11.25 -13.80 -9.23
N ALA A 127 -10.57 -12.98 -10.05
CA ALA A 127 -9.22 -12.51 -9.76
C ALA A 127 -9.17 -11.59 -8.54
N ALA A 128 -10.19 -10.75 -8.32
CA ALA A 128 -10.29 -9.92 -7.12
C ALA A 128 -10.52 -10.74 -5.83
N ASP A 129 -11.31 -11.82 -5.89
CA ASP A 129 -11.47 -12.77 -4.76
C ASP A 129 -10.17 -13.55 -4.46
N VAL A 130 -9.31 -13.76 -5.45
CA VAL A 130 -7.96 -14.32 -5.24
C VAL A 130 -7.06 -13.26 -4.59
N LEU A 131 -7.05 -12.04 -5.12
CA LEU A 131 -6.23 -10.93 -4.60
C LEU A 131 -6.54 -10.65 -3.14
N ASP A 132 -7.83 -10.59 -2.77
CA ASP A 132 -8.27 -10.34 -1.39
C ASP A 132 -7.72 -11.38 -0.42
N ARG A 133 -7.77 -12.67 -0.77
CA ARG A 133 -7.24 -13.75 0.07
C ARG A 133 -5.73 -13.75 0.13
N GLU A 134 -5.04 -13.68 -1.01
CA GLU A 134 -3.57 -13.69 -1.06
C GLU A 134 -2.98 -12.52 -0.28
N LEU A 135 -3.56 -11.32 -0.43
CA LEU A 135 -3.12 -10.13 0.29
C LEU A 135 -3.41 -10.25 1.79
N ALA A 136 -4.57 -10.78 2.18
CA ALA A 136 -4.89 -10.97 3.59
C ALA A 136 -3.92 -11.94 4.27
N ASP A 137 -3.60 -13.07 3.63
CA ASP A 137 -2.65 -14.07 4.13
C ASP A 137 -1.24 -13.49 4.24
N HIS A 138 -0.76 -12.84 3.18
CA HIS A 138 0.56 -12.22 3.11
C HIS A 138 0.75 -11.16 4.21
N LEU A 139 -0.14 -10.16 4.27
CA LEU A 139 -0.03 -9.10 5.27
C LEU A 139 -0.18 -9.62 6.71
N THR A 140 -0.85 -10.78 6.91
CA THR A 140 -0.97 -11.39 8.25
C THR A 140 0.39 -11.85 8.76
N VAL A 141 1.17 -12.50 7.91
CA VAL A 141 2.55 -12.92 8.24
C VAL A 141 3.40 -11.70 8.55
N GLU A 142 3.30 -10.66 7.72
CA GLU A 142 4.06 -9.44 7.97
C GLU A 142 3.71 -8.79 9.30
N ASP A 143 2.42 -8.59 9.58
CA ASP A 143 1.96 -7.93 10.79
C ASP A 143 2.32 -8.69 12.06
N SER A 144 2.24 -10.02 12.05
CA SER A 144 2.47 -10.88 13.23
C SER A 144 3.93 -11.22 13.46
N ASP A 145 4.70 -11.40 12.38
CA ASP A 145 6.02 -12.02 12.45
C ASP A 145 7.14 -11.06 12.04
N VAL A 146 6.93 -10.30 10.95
CA VAL A 146 7.97 -9.46 10.34
C VAL A 146 8.04 -8.08 11.00
N LEU A 147 6.94 -7.34 11.08
CA LEU A 147 6.91 -5.98 11.64
C LEU A 147 7.41 -5.91 13.09
N PRO A 148 7.10 -6.88 13.98
CA PRO A 148 7.65 -6.88 15.33
C PRO A 148 9.18 -7.00 15.39
N MET A 149 9.86 -7.42 14.32
CA MET A 149 11.31 -7.41 14.25
C MET A 149 11.87 -5.99 14.20
N PHE A 150 11.18 -5.04 13.54
CA PHE A 150 11.58 -3.63 13.58
C PHE A 150 11.51 -3.08 14.99
N GLU A 151 10.41 -3.30 15.70
CA GLU A 151 10.20 -2.87 17.09
C GLU A 151 11.30 -3.38 18.05
N ARG A 152 11.82 -4.59 17.79
CA ARG A 152 12.83 -5.24 18.64
C ARG A 152 14.28 -4.93 18.26
N HIS A 153 14.55 -4.55 17.02
CA HIS A 153 15.93 -4.51 16.49
C HIS A 153 16.33 -3.17 15.87
N PHE A 154 15.43 -2.20 15.82
CA PHE A 154 15.69 -0.86 15.31
C PHE A 154 15.32 0.18 16.37
N SER A 155 16.08 1.26 16.43
CA SER A 155 15.66 2.48 17.14
C SER A 155 14.64 3.26 16.32
N ALA A 156 13.86 4.13 16.99
CA ALA A 156 12.93 5.01 16.29
C ALA A 156 13.62 5.87 15.20
N ASP A 157 14.81 6.41 15.48
CA ASP A 157 15.54 7.25 14.53
C ASP A 157 16.02 6.48 13.30
N GLU A 158 16.46 5.22 13.46
CA GLU A 158 16.82 4.36 12.32
C GLU A 158 15.58 4.06 11.45
N TYR A 159 14.45 3.76 12.10
CA TYR A 159 13.21 3.46 11.40
C TYR A 159 12.66 4.68 10.64
N VAL A 160 12.74 5.88 11.22
CA VAL A 160 12.34 7.14 10.56
C VAL A 160 13.10 7.37 9.25
N VAL A 161 14.35 6.93 9.14
CA VAL A 161 15.11 7.02 7.88
C VAL A 161 14.52 6.13 6.78
N LEU A 162 14.09 4.91 7.13
CA LEU A 162 13.42 3.98 6.21
C LEU A 162 12.06 4.55 5.76
N ASP A 163 11.24 5.00 6.70
CA ASP A 163 9.94 5.62 6.42
C ASP A 163 10.09 6.85 5.51
N ALA A 164 11.06 7.72 5.79
CA ALA A 164 11.32 8.88 4.95
C ALA A 164 11.78 8.49 3.53
N ALA A 165 12.49 7.38 3.38
CA ALA A 165 12.88 6.86 2.06
C ALA A 165 11.67 6.32 1.29
N ALA A 166 10.80 5.54 1.94
CA ALA A 166 9.55 5.04 1.36
C ALA A 166 8.61 6.18 0.95
N ILE A 167 8.47 7.23 1.79
CA ILE A 167 7.67 8.41 1.45
C ILE A 167 8.21 9.12 0.20
N ARG A 168 9.54 9.20 0.04
CA ARG A 168 10.18 9.85 -1.11
C ARG A 168 10.10 9.02 -2.39
N SER A 169 9.91 7.71 -2.31
CA SER A 169 9.80 6.84 -3.48
C SER A 169 8.47 7.01 -4.21
N VAL A 170 7.44 7.53 -3.52
CA VAL A 170 6.10 7.77 -4.10
C VAL A 170 6.17 8.83 -5.19
N PRO A 171 5.85 8.49 -6.46
CA PRO A 171 5.86 9.48 -7.54
C PRO A 171 4.83 10.58 -7.31
N LEU A 172 5.18 11.85 -7.58
CA LEU A 172 4.29 12.99 -7.36
C LEU A 172 2.91 12.83 -8.04
N ARG A 173 2.88 12.24 -9.24
CA ARG A 173 1.61 11.95 -9.96
C ARG A 173 0.72 10.97 -9.21
N HIS A 174 1.35 10.02 -8.50
CA HIS A 174 0.65 8.94 -7.82
C HIS A 174 0.16 9.37 -6.43
N ALA A 175 0.87 10.31 -5.78
CA ALA A 175 0.42 10.94 -4.54
C ALA A 175 -1.02 11.51 -4.62
N PHE A 176 -1.50 11.85 -5.82
CA PHE A 176 -2.86 12.33 -6.05
C PHE A 176 -3.94 11.25 -5.84
N PHE A 177 -3.55 9.97 -5.85
CA PHE A 177 -4.34 8.83 -5.42
C PHE A 177 -3.98 8.42 -3.99
N THR A 178 -2.69 8.27 -3.67
CA THR A 178 -2.18 7.80 -2.36
C THR A 178 -2.74 8.56 -1.19
N VAL A 179 -2.59 9.88 -1.21
CA VAL A 179 -2.96 10.72 -0.06
C VAL A 179 -4.46 10.65 0.24
N PRO A 180 -5.38 10.91 -0.71
CA PRO A 180 -6.80 10.83 -0.41
C PRO A 180 -7.30 9.39 -0.22
N TRP A 181 -6.65 8.37 -0.79
CA TRP A 181 -6.95 6.97 -0.51
C TRP A 181 -6.64 6.65 0.95
N PHE A 182 -5.40 6.86 1.39
CA PHE A 182 -4.96 6.59 2.76
C PHE A 182 -5.83 7.33 3.79
N VAL A 183 -6.10 8.62 3.58
CA VAL A 183 -6.97 9.40 4.48
C VAL A 183 -8.41 8.87 4.52
N ALA A 184 -8.91 8.29 3.43
CA ALA A 184 -10.27 7.76 3.36
C ALA A 184 -10.42 6.34 3.94
N THR A 185 -9.33 5.57 4.03
CA THR A 185 -9.36 4.14 4.40
C THR A 185 -8.69 3.84 5.74
N ALA A 186 -7.68 4.60 6.14
CA ALA A 186 -6.99 4.42 7.41
C ALA A 186 -7.88 4.85 8.61
N PRO A 187 -7.63 4.31 9.82
CA PRO A 187 -8.29 4.79 11.04
C PRO A 187 -8.15 6.31 11.19
N ALA A 188 -9.24 7.00 11.52
CA ALA A 188 -9.31 8.47 11.49
C ALA A 188 -8.20 9.15 12.31
N ASP A 189 -7.92 8.63 13.52
CA ASP A 189 -6.88 9.17 14.40
C ASP A 189 -5.47 8.96 13.85
N THR A 190 -5.23 7.84 13.15
CA THR A 190 -3.95 7.57 12.50
C THR A 190 -3.78 8.41 11.24
N ALA A 191 -4.81 8.51 10.39
CA ALA A 191 -4.83 9.37 9.23
C ALA A 191 -4.57 10.83 9.59
N ALA A 192 -5.22 11.33 10.66
CA ALA A 192 -5.04 12.70 11.13
C ALA A 192 -3.61 12.97 11.61
N ARG A 193 -3.01 12.04 12.36
CA ARG A 193 -1.61 12.13 12.82
C ARG A 193 -0.64 12.11 11.64
N VAL A 194 -0.73 11.10 10.77
CA VAL A 194 0.13 10.98 9.58
C VAL A 194 0.04 12.23 8.71
N LEU A 195 -1.15 12.79 8.50
CA LEU A 195 -1.32 14.00 7.70
C LEU A 195 -0.79 15.27 8.40
N ALA A 196 -0.81 15.32 9.74
CA ALA A 196 -0.26 16.43 10.50
C ALA A 196 1.28 16.47 10.40
N ASP A 197 1.91 15.31 10.42
CA ASP A 197 3.37 15.14 10.36
C ASP A 197 3.92 15.12 8.93
N ALA A 198 3.05 14.92 7.93
CA ALA A 198 3.42 14.90 6.53
C ALA A 198 3.91 16.27 6.00
N PRO A 199 4.77 16.30 4.97
CA PRO A 199 5.16 17.53 4.29
C PRO A 199 3.95 18.37 3.85
N VAL A 200 4.06 19.70 3.92
CA VAL A 200 2.96 20.64 3.56
C VAL A 200 2.38 20.35 2.17
N ALA A 201 3.23 19.91 1.23
CA ALA A 201 2.81 19.49 -0.11
C ALA A 201 1.75 18.38 -0.08
N MET A 202 1.88 17.36 0.79
CA MET A 202 0.91 16.27 0.91
C MET A 202 -0.45 16.76 1.44
N ARG A 203 -0.46 17.70 2.39
CA ARG A 203 -1.71 18.31 2.88
C ARG A 203 -2.41 19.13 1.79
N ILE A 204 -1.65 19.80 0.93
CA ILE A 204 -2.19 20.49 -0.25
C ILE A 204 -2.78 19.48 -1.22
N VAL A 205 -2.08 18.36 -1.48
CA VAL A 205 -2.59 17.27 -2.32
C VAL A 205 -3.93 16.76 -1.78
N GLU A 206 -4.03 16.41 -0.48
CA GLU A 206 -5.29 15.99 0.15
C GLU A 206 -6.41 16.99 -0.16
N ARG A 207 -6.16 18.28 0.08
CA ARG A 207 -7.18 19.32 -0.01
C ARG A 207 -7.75 19.43 -1.42
N LEU A 208 -6.89 19.24 -2.42
CA LEU A 208 -7.21 19.34 -3.83
C LEU A 208 -7.84 18.06 -4.38
N THR A 209 -7.45 16.88 -3.89
CA THR A 209 -7.84 15.60 -4.48
C THR A 209 -9.00 14.90 -3.75
N ARG A 210 -9.23 15.17 -2.46
CA ARG A 210 -10.25 14.46 -1.65
C ARG A 210 -11.64 14.39 -2.28
N ARG A 211 -12.12 15.50 -2.86
CA ARG A 211 -13.45 15.56 -3.50
C ARG A 211 -13.50 14.76 -4.78
N ARG A 212 -12.42 14.75 -5.55
CA ARG A 212 -12.31 13.98 -6.79
C ARG A 212 -12.21 12.49 -6.48
N TYR A 213 -11.41 12.12 -5.47
CA TYR A 213 -11.29 10.76 -4.98
C TYR A 213 -12.63 10.23 -4.46
N ALA A 214 -13.32 10.98 -3.60
CA ALA A 214 -14.63 10.60 -3.09
C ALA A 214 -15.67 10.37 -4.20
N ARG A 215 -15.64 11.17 -5.29
CA ARG A 215 -16.50 10.94 -6.46
C ARG A 215 -16.14 9.65 -7.21
N LEU A 216 -14.85 9.33 -7.32
CA LEU A 216 -14.40 8.08 -7.93
C LEU A 216 -14.88 6.88 -7.10
N VAL A 217 -14.70 6.95 -5.77
CA VAL A 217 -15.19 5.92 -4.84
C VAL A 217 -16.71 5.76 -4.96
N ALA A 218 -17.47 6.86 -4.93
CA ALA A 218 -18.93 6.79 -5.07
C ALA A 218 -19.38 6.20 -6.42
N ALA A 219 -18.64 6.46 -7.50
CA ALA A 219 -18.93 5.89 -8.82
C ALA A 219 -18.57 4.40 -8.93
N ALA A 220 -17.52 3.94 -8.25
CA ALA A 220 -17.05 2.56 -8.29
C ALA A 220 -17.82 1.64 -7.31
N PHE A 221 -17.94 2.09 -6.06
CA PHE A 221 -18.45 1.30 -4.93
C PHE A 221 -19.89 1.65 -4.53
N GLY A 222 -20.47 2.71 -5.11
CA GLY A 222 -21.76 3.25 -4.70
C GLY A 222 -21.65 4.18 -3.49
N THR A 223 -22.78 4.74 -3.07
CA THR A 223 -22.86 5.54 -1.84
C THR A 223 -23.32 4.66 -0.68
N PRO A 224 -22.69 4.73 0.50
CA PRO A 224 -23.18 4.04 1.69
C PRO A 224 -24.63 4.48 1.96
N GLY A 225 -25.59 3.55 1.87
CA GLY A 225 -27.00 3.80 2.16
C GLY A 225 -27.94 4.06 0.97
N GLY A 226 -27.45 4.03 -0.26
CA GLY A 226 -28.31 4.04 -1.45
C GLY A 226 -28.92 2.66 -1.70
N ARG A 227 -30.09 2.37 -1.10
CA ARG A 227 -30.91 1.25 -1.57
C ARG A 227 -31.43 1.60 -2.96
N SER A 228 -31.16 0.72 -3.92
CA SER A 228 -31.89 0.64 -5.19
C SER A 228 -33.37 0.41 -4.95
#